data_AF-A0A970AVQ2-F1
#
_entry.id   AF-A0A970AVQ2-F1
#
_cell.length_a   1.000
_cell.length_b   1.000
_cell.length_c   1.000
_cell.angle_alpha   90.00
_cell.angle_beta   90.00
_cell.angle_gamma   90.00
#
_symmetry.space_group_name_H-M   'P 1'
#
loop_
_entity.id
_entity.type
_entity.pdbx_description
1 polymer ?
#
loop_
_entity_poly.entity_id
_entity_poly.type
_entity_poly.pdbx_seq_one_letter_code
_entity_poly.pdbx_strand_id
1 'polypeptide(L)' 'MSKEKIYIFDTTLRDGAQTQGVDFSIDEKNRIATALSKLGVDYIEA' A
#
# COMPACT_ATOMS: atom_id res chain seq x y z
N MET A 1 8.34 12.50 -27.77
CA MET A 1 7.38 12.44 -26.64
C MET A 1 8.15 11.96 -25.42
N SER A 2 8.35 12.80 -24.41
CA SER A 2 8.80 12.33 -23.09
C SER A 2 7.69 11.47 -22.49
N LYS A 3 8.03 10.30 -21.95
CA LYS A 3 7.05 9.49 -21.22
C LYS A 3 6.60 10.26 -19.98
N GLU A 4 5.30 10.45 -19.82
CA GLU A 4 4.75 10.94 -18.56
C GLU A 4 5.06 9.94 -17.46
N LYS A 5 5.53 10.44 -16.31
CA LYS A 5 5.76 9.61 -15.13
C LYS A 5 4.43 9.33 -14.47
N ILE A 6 4.07 8.05 -14.36
CA ILE A 6 2.91 7.58 -13.60
C ILE A 6 3.35 7.39 -12.16
N TYR A 7 2.51 7.82 -11.22
CA TYR A 7 2.69 7.57 -9.80
C TYR A 7 1.64 6.57 -9.31
N ILE A 8 2.06 5.62 -8.47
CA ILE A 8 1.18 4.64 -7.83
C ILE A 8 1.03 5.01 -6.36
N PHE A 9 -0.21 5.31 -5.97
CA PHE A 9 -0.62 5.58 -4.60
C PHE A 9 -1.44 4.39 -4.10
N ASP A 10 -0.89 3.63 -3.15
CA ASP A 10 -1.54 2.44 -2.60
C ASP A 10 -2.28 2.75 -1.30
N THR A 11 -3.54 2.33 -1.21
CA THR A 11 -4.42 2.55 -0.04
C THR A 11 -4.73 1.28 0.75
N THR A 12 -4.01 0.18 0.50
CA THR A 12 -4.31 -1.14 1.06
C THR A 12 -4.33 -1.14 2.60
N LEU A 13 -3.40 -0.44 3.24
CA LEU A 13 -3.29 -0.46 4.71
C LEU A 13 -4.34 0.43 5.41
N ARG A 14 -4.82 1.50 4.75
CA ARG A 14 -5.89 2.35 5.27
C ARG A 14 -7.28 1.83 4.88
N ASP A 15 -7.59 1.77 3.59
CA ASP A 15 -8.91 1.40 3.08
C ASP A 15 -9.21 -0.09 3.34
N GLY A 16 -8.18 -0.93 3.23
CA GLY A 16 -8.30 -2.34 3.58
C GLY A 16 -8.67 -2.54 5.05
N ALA A 17 -8.08 -1.77 5.96
CA ALA A 17 -8.42 -1.83 7.39
C ALA A 17 -9.82 -1.28 7.72
N GLN A 18 -10.41 -0.44 6.87
CA GLN A 18 -11.79 0.03 7.02
C GLN A 18 -12.82 -1.01 6.54
N THR A 19 -12.38 -2.07 5.87
CA THR A 19 -13.26 -3.15 5.42
C THR A 19 -13.72 -3.98 6.61
N GLN A 20 -15.03 -4.23 6.71
CA GLN A 20 -15.62 -4.97 7.82
C GLN A 20 -15.00 -6.38 7.94
N GLY A 21 -14.52 -6.71 9.14
CA GLY A 21 -13.90 -8.00 9.42
C GLY A 21 -12.43 -8.10 9.02
N VAL A 22 -11.82 -7.02 8.53
CA VAL A 22 -10.37 -6.91 8.33
C VAL A 22 -9.76 -6.22 9.54
N ASP A 23 -8.78 -6.87 10.16
CA ASP A 23 -7.95 -6.27 11.20
C ASP A 23 -6.51 -6.74 10.97
N PHE A 24 -5.62 -5.80 10.69
CA PHE A 24 -4.21 -6.09 10.45
C PHE A 24 -3.43 -5.92 11.75
N SER A 25 -2.79 -6.98 12.20
CA SER A 25 -1.75 -6.89 13.21
C SER A 25 -0.58 -6.02 12.73
N ILE A 26 0.21 -5.51 13.67
CA ILE A 26 1.41 -4.70 13.35
C ILE A 26 2.37 -5.46 12.43
N ASP A 27 2.54 -6.77 12.67
CA ASP A 27 3.40 -7.62 11.85
C ASP A 27 2.86 -7.78 10.41
N GLU A 28 1.55 -7.92 10.25
CA GLU A 28 0.92 -7.96 8.93
C GLU A 28 1.08 -6.63 8.20
N LYS A 29 0.87 -5.50 8.88
CA LYS A 29 1.10 -4.17 8.31
C LYS A 29 2.53 -4.02 7.80
N ASN A 30 3.53 -4.44 8.59
CA ASN A 30 4.94 -4.40 8.20
C ASN A 30 5.24 -5.29 6.98
N ARG A 31 4.65 -6.49 6.92
CA ARG A 31 4.83 -7.41 5.79
C ARG A 31 4.19 -6.86 4.51
N ILE A 32 2.98 -6.31 4.59
CA ILE A 32 2.28 -5.69 3.47
C ILE A 32 3.06 -4.45 2.99
N ALA A 33 3.45 -3.55 3.89
CA ALA A 33 4.23 -2.36 3.54
C ALA A 33 5.55 -2.72 2.83
N THR A 34 6.24 -3.75 3.33
CA THR A 34 7.48 -4.25 2.69
C THR A 34 7.21 -4.83 1.31
N ALA A 35 6.10 -5.54 1.11
CA ALA A 35 5.72 -6.08 -0.19
C ALA A 35 5.37 -4.98 -1.20
N LEU A 36 4.59 -3.97 -0.78
CA LEU A 36 4.24 -2.80 -1.60
C LEU A 36 5.47 -1.99 -1.98
N SER A 37 6.39 -1.77 -1.03
CA SER A 37 7.66 -1.10 -1.31
C SER A 37 8.50 -1.87 -2.34
N LYS A 38 8.56 -3.21 -2.24
CA LYS A 38 9.26 -4.06 -3.23
C LYS A 38 8.58 -4.07 -4.60
N LEU A 39 7.26 -3.90 -4.65
CA LEU A 39 6.50 -3.76 -5.90
C LEU A 39 6.83 -2.43 -6.61
N GLY A 40 7.35 -1.44 -5.88
CA GLY A 40 7.75 -0.15 -6.42
C GLY A 40 6.60 0.86 -6.46
N VAL A 41 5.65 0.78 -5.53
CA VAL A 41 4.66 1.85 -5.35
C VAL A 41 5.35 3.12 -4.86
N ASP A 42 4.88 4.28 -5.35
CA ASP A 42 5.49 5.56 -4.99
C ASP A 42 5.08 6.01 -3.57
N TYR A 43 3.87 5.64 -3.15
CA TYR A 43 3.29 6.03 -1.87
C TYR A 43 2.43 4.90 -1.29
N ILE A 44 2.51 4.73 0.03
CA ILE A 44 1.69 3.79 0.81
C ILE A 44 0.92 4.60 1.85
N GLU A 45 -0.40 4.51 1.83
CA GLU A 45 -1.29 5.07 2.84
C GLU A 45 -1.64 3.99 3.88
N ALA A 46 -1.43 4.28 5.16
CA ALA A 46 -1.54 3.32 6.26
C ALA A 46 -2.27 3.90 7.47
#